data_AF-D7IK70-F1
#
_entry.id   AF-D7IK70-F1
#
_cell.length_a   1.000
_cell.length_b   1.000
_cell.length_c   1.000
_cell.angle_alpha   90.00
_cell.angle_beta   90.00
_cell.angle_gamma   90.00
#
_symmetry.space_group_name_H-M   'P 1'
#
loop_
_entity.id
_entity.type
_entity.pdbx_description
1 polymer ?
#
loop_
_entity_poly.entity_id
_entity_poly.type
_entity_poly.pdbx_seq_one_letter_code
_entity_poly.pdbx_strand_id
1 'polypeptide(L)'
;MKQLIIFVVLCLPLLYSCGVPQQQETDTAYKTLTIKSGDQILKTGYTATLRGRQNVEIRPQVSGIITEICINEGDAVHKGQTLFIIDQIPYKAALQTAIANVKSAEAKLATAKLTADSKAELYKEQVVSEFDLQTARNEQIAAEAALAQAKAQEVNARNDLSYTEVKSPVDGVASMIPYRVGALVNSSITEPLVTVSDDSEVYAYFSMTENQILDFVQQYGSLKKAIEHLDKVELTMSNGKTYSSLGKVDAISGTIDEGTGAISLRAVFSNPDQFLRNGGSGTVVVPTVKKQCIIIPQAATYELQNRIFVYKVVDSKAQSAPVEVFRLNNGTEYVVEDGLAPGDVIIAEGAGLVREGTVIKSEPTKE
;
A
#
# COMPACT_ATOMS: atom_id res chain seq x y z
N MET A 1 28.19 -108.72 -20.12
CA MET A 1 28.51 -109.52 -18.91
C MET A 1 27.77 -108.84 -17.76
N LYS A 2 26.67 -109.42 -17.25
CA LYS A 2 26.61 -110.14 -15.95
C LYS A 2 27.32 -109.30 -14.85
N GLN A 3 26.70 -108.80 -13.77
CA GLN A 3 25.60 -109.34 -12.97
C GLN A 3 25.03 -108.30 -11.98
N LEU A 4 23.83 -108.64 -11.49
CA LEU A 4 23.00 -108.05 -10.45
C LEU A 4 23.56 -108.35 -9.04
N ILE A 5 23.57 -107.39 -8.10
CA ILE A 5 23.33 -107.71 -6.68
C ILE A 5 22.67 -106.52 -5.97
N ILE A 6 21.60 -106.87 -5.28
CA ILE A 6 20.65 -106.05 -4.54
C ILE A 6 21.12 -106.00 -3.08
N PHE A 7 21.10 -104.83 -2.44
CA PHE A 7 20.90 -104.74 -0.99
C PHE A 7 19.96 -103.58 -0.68
N VAL A 8 18.79 -103.95 -0.16
CA VAL A 8 17.70 -103.10 0.32
C VAL A 8 17.98 -102.81 1.79
N VAL A 9 18.08 -101.53 2.18
CA VAL A 9 17.74 -101.10 3.56
C VAL A 9 16.93 -99.81 3.48
N LEU A 10 15.76 -99.94 4.09
CA LEU A 10 14.60 -99.07 4.26
C LEU A 10 14.87 -98.02 5.35
N CYS A 11 14.51 -96.73 5.16
CA CYS A 11 13.74 -95.91 6.13
C CYS A 11 13.67 -94.40 5.82
N LEU A 12 12.43 -93.93 5.71
CA LEU A 12 11.82 -92.63 6.09
C LEU A 12 12.09 -91.34 5.28
N PRO A 13 11.02 -90.69 4.76
CA PRO A 13 11.04 -89.33 4.25
C PRO A 13 10.68 -88.33 5.37
N LEU A 14 11.48 -87.29 5.56
CA LEU A 14 11.11 -86.11 6.36
C LEU A 14 11.03 -84.91 5.43
N LEU A 15 9.80 -84.56 5.08
CA LEU A 15 9.39 -83.21 4.72
C LEU A 15 9.60 -82.32 5.95
N TYR A 16 10.27 -81.18 5.82
CA TYR A 16 9.78 -79.90 6.36
C TYR A 16 10.53 -78.74 5.69
N SER A 17 9.72 -77.95 4.98
CA SER A 17 10.05 -76.74 4.25
C SER A 17 9.78 -75.53 5.12
N CYS A 18 10.52 -74.44 4.86
CA CYS A 18 10.33 -73.07 5.32
C CYS A 18 10.51 -72.79 6.82
N GLY A 19 11.77 -72.50 7.19
CA GLY A 19 12.03 -71.50 8.22
C GLY A 19 11.62 -70.12 7.70
N VAL A 20 10.65 -69.50 8.35
CA VAL A 20 10.38 -68.07 8.21
C VAL A 20 11.61 -67.34 8.74
N PRO A 21 12.28 -66.47 7.96
CA PRO A 21 13.30 -65.60 8.51
C PRO A 21 12.60 -64.66 9.48
N GLN A 22 12.91 -64.80 10.76
CA GLN A 22 12.57 -63.82 11.77
C GLN A 22 13.25 -62.52 11.34
N GLN A 23 12.44 -61.54 10.91
CA GLN A 23 12.91 -60.20 10.62
C GLN A 23 13.66 -59.70 11.86
N GLN A 24 14.98 -59.59 11.76
CA GLN A 24 15.76 -58.79 12.69
C GLN A 24 15.13 -57.40 12.70
N GLU A 25 14.60 -56.99 13.85
CA GLU A 25 14.39 -55.59 14.15
C GLU A 25 15.75 -54.91 13.98
N THR A 26 15.95 -54.28 12.83
CA THR A 26 17.06 -53.35 12.63
C THR A 26 16.92 -52.28 13.71
N ASP A 27 17.85 -52.33 14.66
CA ASP A 27 18.03 -51.40 15.79
C ASP A 27 18.46 -50.04 15.21
N THR A 28 17.53 -49.35 14.55
CA THR A 28 17.76 -48.02 13.99
C THR A 28 17.64 -47.01 15.11
N ALA A 29 18.77 -46.45 15.53
CA ALA A 29 18.81 -45.29 16.42
C ALA A 29 18.25 -44.09 15.67
N TYR A 30 17.15 -43.51 16.17
CA TYR A 30 16.57 -42.28 15.63
C TYR A 30 16.94 -41.12 16.53
N LYS A 31 17.34 -39.99 15.93
CA LYS A 31 17.54 -38.75 16.68
C LYS A 31 16.21 -38.27 17.24
N THR A 32 16.17 -37.94 18.52
CA THR A 32 14.97 -37.40 19.17
C THR A 32 15.17 -35.94 19.57
N LEU A 33 14.08 -35.17 19.52
CA LEU A 33 14.00 -33.78 19.94
C LEU A 33 12.97 -33.66 21.07
N THR A 34 13.38 -33.08 22.18
CA THR A 34 12.44 -32.69 23.25
C THR A 34 11.85 -31.33 22.92
N ILE A 35 10.52 -31.26 22.87
CA ILE A 35 9.78 -30.04 22.55
C ILE A 35 9.98 -29.02 23.66
N LYS A 36 10.45 -27.83 23.26
CA LYS A 36 10.55 -26.64 24.10
C LYS A 36 9.67 -25.54 23.51
N SER A 37 9.14 -24.68 24.38
CA SER A 37 8.52 -23.43 23.95
C SER A 37 9.59 -22.36 23.73
N GLY A 38 9.49 -21.64 22.62
CA GLY A 38 10.34 -20.49 22.30
C GLY A 38 9.52 -19.34 21.73
N ASP A 39 10.15 -18.19 21.60
CA ASP A 39 9.56 -17.03 20.93
C ASP A 39 10.09 -16.99 19.50
N GLN A 40 9.20 -16.83 18.52
CA GLN A 40 9.56 -16.76 17.10
C GLN A 40 8.97 -15.51 16.45
N ILE A 41 9.76 -14.88 15.59
CA ILE A 41 9.29 -13.79 14.73
C ILE A 41 8.69 -14.41 13.47
N LEU A 42 7.38 -14.27 13.31
CA LEU A 42 6.66 -14.61 12.09
C LEU A 42 6.72 -13.43 11.13
N LYS A 43 7.06 -13.68 9.87
CA LYS A 43 7.02 -12.67 8.80
C LYS A 43 5.82 -12.93 7.90
N THR A 44 4.79 -12.10 8.01
CA THR A 44 3.59 -12.22 7.18
C THR A 44 3.60 -11.16 6.09
N GLY A 45 3.48 -11.58 4.84
CA GLY A 45 3.45 -10.69 3.68
C GLY A 45 2.03 -10.29 3.29
N TYR A 46 1.82 -9.00 3.04
CA TYR A 46 0.55 -8.43 2.59
C TYR A 46 0.77 -7.66 1.29
N THR A 47 -0.03 -7.98 0.27
CA THR A 47 0.01 -7.23 -0.99
C THR A 47 -0.34 -5.76 -0.74
N ALA A 48 0.48 -4.87 -1.29
CA ALA A 48 0.38 -3.45 -1.09
C ALA A 48 0.39 -2.69 -2.41
N THR A 49 -0.39 -1.61 -2.45
CA THR A 49 -0.34 -0.60 -3.52
C THR A 49 0.49 0.57 -3.03
N LEU A 50 1.46 1.01 -3.84
CA LEU A 50 2.34 2.12 -3.53
C LEU A 50 1.77 3.43 -4.10
N ARG A 51 1.75 4.47 -3.28
CA ARG A 51 1.34 5.82 -3.65
C ARG A 51 2.40 6.81 -3.22
N GLY A 52 2.70 7.79 -4.06
CA GLY A 52 3.53 8.92 -3.64
C GLY A 52 2.87 9.67 -2.48
N ARG A 53 3.67 10.39 -1.70
CA ARG A 53 3.21 11.24 -0.60
C ARG A 53 2.07 12.16 -1.02
N GLN A 54 2.19 12.73 -2.21
CA GLN A 54 1.15 13.49 -2.85
C GLN A 54 1.07 13.14 -4.33
N ASN A 55 -0.15 13.02 -4.84
CA ASN A 55 -0.39 12.78 -6.25
C ASN A 55 -1.45 13.77 -6.73
N VAL A 56 -1.05 14.76 -7.53
CA VAL A 56 -1.95 15.84 -7.96
C VAL A 56 -2.17 15.78 -9.46
N GLU A 57 -3.44 15.66 -9.83
CA GLU A 57 -3.87 15.77 -11.22
C GLU A 57 -3.94 17.24 -11.63
N ILE A 58 -3.23 17.60 -12.70
CA ILE A 58 -3.22 18.95 -13.23
C ILE A 58 -4.24 19.04 -14.36
N ARG A 59 -5.25 19.88 -14.16
CA ARG A 59 -6.34 20.12 -15.13
C ARG A 59 -6.41 21.60 -15.47
N PRO A 60 -6.77 21.95 -16.71
CA PRO A 60 -6.90 23.34 -17.10
C PRO A 60 -8.17 23.92 -16.46
N GLN A 61 -8.11 25.18 -16.04
CA GLN A 61 -9.30 25.88 -15.50
C GLN A 61 -10.06 26.62 -16.60
N VAL A 62 -9.40 26.88 -17.73
CA VAL A 62 -9.93 27.60 -18.89
C VAL A 62 -9.88 26.73 -20.14
N SER A 63 -10.67 27.09 -21.14
CA SER A 63 -10.78 26.35 -22.40
C SER A 63 -9.88 26.94 -23.46
N GLY A 64 -9.17 26.12 -24.22
CA GLY A 64 -8.36 26.61 -25.33
C GLY A 64 -7.44 25.54 -25.90
N ILE A 65 -6.69 25.93 -26.94
CA ILE A 65 -5.72 25.06 -27.58
C ILE A 65 -4.39 25.13 -26.82
N ILE A 66 -3.75 23.99 -26.57
CA ILE A 66 -2.38 23.95 -26.02
C ILE A 66 -1.42 24.51 -27.08
N THR A 67 -0.79 25.65 -26.79
CA THR A 67 0.21 26.26 -27.67
C THR A 67 1.62 25.79 -27.37
N GLU A 68 1.91 25.47 -26.10
CA GLU A 68 3.24 25.05 -25.67
C GLU A 68 3.17 24.08 -24.49
N ILE A 69 4.10 23.12 -24.47
CA ILE A 69 4.36 22.21 -23.35
C ILE A 69 5.77 22.55 -22.86
N CYS A 70 5.89 22.99 -21.62
CA CYS A 70 7.13 23.55 -21.06
C CYS A 70 7.95 22.54 -20.22
N ILE A 71 7.56 21.27 -20.24
CA ILE A 71 8.19 20.17 -19.50
C ILE A 71 8.32 18.93 -20.39
N ASN A 72 9.26 18.04 -20.07
CA ASN A 72 9.29 16.70 -20.65
C ASN A 72 8.60 15.69 -19.73
N GLU A 73 8.16 14.58 -20.31
CA GLU A 73 7.58 13.45 -19.58
C GLU A 73 8.63 12.84 -18.64
N GLY A 74 8.31 12.74 -17.34
CA GLY A 74 9.25 12.25 -16.33
C GLY A 74 10.16 13.30 -15.72
N ASP A 75 10.07 14.57 -16.12
CA ASP A 75 10.88 15.64 -15.53
C ASP A 75 10.48 15.92 -14.07
N ALA A 76 11.47 16.32 -13.27
CA ALA A 76 11.22 16.92 -11.96
C ALA A 76 10.68 18.34 -12.16
N VAL A 77 9.59 18.64 -11.47
CA VAL A 77 8.90 19.93 -11.53
C VAL A 77 8.81 20.56 -10.15
N HIS A 78 8.82 21.89 -10.14
CA HIS A 78 8.71 22.68 -8.92
C HIS A 78 7.35 23.36 -8.80
N LYS A 79 6.93 23.62 -7.56
CA LYS A 79 5.74 24.41 -7.28
C LYS A 79 5.84 25.79 -7.93
N GLY A 80 4.83 26.16 -8.72
CA GLY A 80 4.74 27.41 -9.47
C GLY A 80 5.37 27.37 -10.86
N GLN A 81 6.06 26.28 -11.24
CA GLN A 81 6.61 26.11 -12.58
C GLN A 81 5.49 25.97 -13.61
N THR A 82 5.58 26.71 -14.71
CA THR A 82 4.66 26.60 -15.85
C THR A 82 4.89 25.26 -16.56
N LEU A 83 3.82 24.50 -16.73
CA LEU A 83 3.82 23.18 -17.35
C LEU A 83 3.25 23.24 -18.77
N PHE A 84 2.16 23.99 -18.94
CA PHE A 84 1.48 24.17 -20.23
C PHE A 84 1.09 25.62 -20.44
N ILE A 85 1.09 26.04 -21.70
CA ILE A 85 0.52 27.31 -22.14
C ILE A 85 -0.67 27.02 -23.04
N ILE A 86 -1.82 27.55 -22.65
CA ILE A 86 -3.06 27.56 -23.43
C ILE A 86 -3.10 28.87 -24.22
N ASP A 87 -3.71 28.86 -25.41
CA ASP A 87 -3.83 30.04 -26.26
C ASP A 87 -4.34 31.27 -25.48
N GLN A 88 -3.43 32.23 -25.31
CA GLN A 88 -3.65 33.43 -24.51
C GLN A 88 -4.29 34.56 -25.31
N ILE A 89 -4.36 34.47 -26.64
CA ILE A 89 -4.84 35.56 -27.51
C ILE A 89 -6.25 36.03 -27.11
N PRO A 90 -7.27 35.15 -26.98
CA PRO A 90 -8.62 35.59 -26.60
C PRO A 90 -8.65 36.18 -25.18
N TYR A 91 -7.87 35.64 -24.26
CA TYR A 91 -7.82 36.10 -22.86
C TYR A 91 -7.14 37.47 -22.72
N LYS A 92 -6.07 37.73 -23.49
CA LYS A 92 -5.41 39.04 -23.54
C LYS A 92 -6.36 40.11 -24.11
N ALA A 93 -7.12 39.77 -25.15
CA ALA A 93 -8.11 40.68 -25.73
C ALA A 93 -9.27 40.98 -24.76
N ALA A 94 -9.76 39.98 -24.04
CA ALA A 94 -10.79 40.14 -23.01
C ALA A 94 -10.30 41.03 -21.85
N LEU A 95 -9.05 40.82 -21.38
CA LEU A 95 -8.45 41.68 -20.36
C LEU A 95 -8.31 43.13 -20.83
N GLN A 96 -7.89 43.37 -22.08
CA GLN A 96 -7.82 44.72 -22.62
C GLN A 96 -9.20 45.40 -22.62
N THR A 97 -10.22 44.68 -23.07
CA THR A 97 -11.61 45.17 -23.05
C THR A 97 -12.07 45.55 -21.64
N ALA A 98 -11.76 44.71 -20.64
CA ALA A 98 -12.09 45.00 -19.26
C ALA A 98 -11.36 46.24 -18.71
N ILE A 99 -10.06 46.39 -19.03
CA ILE A 99 -9.28 47.59 -18.68
C ILE A 99 -9.88 48.86 -19.31
N ALA A 100 -10.31 48.78 -20.57
CA ALA A 100 -10.98 49.90 -21.24
C ALA A 100 -12.31 50.27 -20.57
N ASN A 101 -13.09 49.27 -20.13
CA ASN A 101 -14.33 49.49 -19.40
C ASN A 101 -14.10 50.15 -18.04
N VAL A 102 -13.05 49.76 -17.31
CA VAL A 102 -12.65 50.43 -16.06
C VAL A 102 -12.33 51.89 -16.32
N LYS A 103 -11.50 52.20 -17.32
CA LYS A 103 -11.17 53.59 -17.68
C LYS A 103 -12.41 54.41 -18.05
N SER A 104 -13.35 53.82 -18.77
CA SER A 104 -14.63 54.46 -19.12
C SER A 104 -15.48 54.74 -17.88
N ALA A 105 -15.57 53.80 -16.95
CA ALA A 105 -16.29 53.97 -15.69
C ALA A 105 -15.62 54.99 -14.76
N GLU A 106 -14.28 55.04 -14.72
CA GLU A 106 -13.52 56.05 -13.98
C GLU A 106 -13.81 57.46 -14.51
N ALA A 107 -13.84 57.65 -15.83
CA ALA A 107 -14.18 58.93 -16.45
C ALA A 107 -15.63 59.36 -16.14
N LYS A 108 -16.57 58.41 -16.13
CA LYS A 108 -17.97 58.67 -15.75
C LYS A 108 -18.10 59.05 -14.28
N LEU A 109 -17.42 58.34 -13.38
CA LEU A 109 -17.39 58.68 -11.96
C LEU A 109 -16.77 60.05 -11.71
N ALA A 110 -15.67 60.38 -12.39
CA ALA A 110 -15.05 61.70 -12.29
C ALA A 110 -16.02 62.82 -12.69
N THR A 111 -16.77 62.62 -13.78
CA THR A 111 -17.80 63.56 -14.23
C THR A 111 -18.94 63.66 -13.22
N ALA A 112 -19.48 62.54 -12.75
CA ALA A 112 -20.59 62.52 -11.79
C ALA A 112 -20.20 63.16 -10.45
N LYS A 113 -18.97 62.92 -9.99
CA LYS A 113 -18.41 63.54 -8.79
C LYS A 113 -18.28 65.04 -8.94
N LEU A 114 -17.75 65.52 -10.08
CA LEU A 114 -17.65 66.96 -10.35
C LEU A 114 -19.04 67.63 -10.38
N THR A 115 -20.04 66.98 -10.97
CA THR A 115 -21.43 67.47 -10.97
C THR A 115 -22.03 67.50 -9.56
N ALA A 116 -21.83 66.44 -8.76
CA ALA A 116 -22.32 66.37 -7.39
C ALA A 116 -21.67 67.44 -6.50
N ASP A 117 -20.35 67.63 -6.62
CA ASP A 117 -19.59 68.65 -5.89
C ASP A 117 -20.07 70.06 -6.28
N SER A 118 -20.28 70.32 -7.58
CA SER A 118 -20.82 71.60 -8.07
C SER A 118 -22.23 71.88 -7.56
N LYS A 119 -23.13 70.88 -7.62
CA LYS A 119 -24.50 71.01 -7.10
C LYS A 119 -24.52 71.18 -5.58
N ALA A 120 -23.59 70.57 -4.86
CA ALA A 120 -23.46 70.74 -3.41
C ALA A 120 -23.08 72.19 -3.05
N GLU A 121 -22.20 72.83 -3.82
CA GLU A 121 -21.84 74.24 -3.59
C GLU A 121 -23.01 75.17 -3.91
N LEU A 122 -23.66 74.98 -5.07
CA LEU A 122 -24.83 75.76 -5.47
C LEU A 122 -26.00 75.62 -4.49
N TYR A 123 -26.15 74.46 -3.84
CA TYR A 123 -27.19 74.27 -2.81
C TYR A 123 -26.90 75.10 -1.55
N LYS A 124 -25.63 75.25 -1.14
CA LYS A 124 -25.24 76.13 -0.03
C LYS A 124 -25.57 77.59 -0.33
N GLU A 125 -25.43 77.99 -1.59
CA GLU A 125 -25.82 79.31 -2.09
C GLU A 125 -27.33 79.45 -2.38
N GLN A 126 -28.14 78.42 -2.09
CA GLN A 126 -29.59 78.37 -2.34
C GLN A 126 -29.99 78.54 -3.82
N VAL A 127 -29.12 78.17 -4.77
CA VAL A 127 -29.33 78.30 -6.22
C VAL A 127 -30.04 77.07 -6.81
N VAL A 128 -29.90 75.89 -6.21
CA VAL A 128 -30.50 74.62 -6.68
C VAL A 128 -31.34 73.96 -5.59
N SER A 129 -32.30 73.11 -5.99
CA SER A 129 -33.16 72.40 -5.05
C SER A 129 -32.45 71.23 -4.36
N GLU A 130 -32.97 70.81 -3.20
CA GLU A 130 -32.48 69.60 -2.51
C GLU A 130 -32.66 68.34 -3.38
N PHE A 131 -33.74 68.29 -4.16
CA PHE A 131 -33.99 67.20 -5.11
C PHE A 131 -32.90 67.10 -6.17
N ASP A 132 -32.42 68.22 -6.71
CA ASP A 132 -31.34 68.25 -7.70
C ASP A 132 -30.01 67.78 -7.10
N LEU A 133 -29.70 68.22 -5.87
CA LEU A 133 -28.50 67.77 -5.14
C LEU A 133 -28.57 66.26 -4.87
N GLN A 134 -29.71 65.76 -4.40
CA GLN A 134 -29.88 64.35 -4.09
C GLN A 134 -29.80 63.49 -5.36
N THR A 135 -30.33 63.98 -6.48
CA THR A 135 -30.22 63.31 -7.79
C THR A 135 -28.76 63.21 -8.23
N ALA A 136 -28.00 64.30 -8.16
CA ALA A 136 -26.57 64.30 -8.51
C ALA A 136 -25.74 63.37 -7.59
N ARG A 137 -26.05 63.31 -6.29
CA ARG A 137 -25.43 62.35 -5.36
C ARG A 137 -25.76 60.91 -5.72
N ASN A 138 -27.01 60.61 -6.04
CA ASN A 138 -27.41 59.27 -6.46
C ASN A 138 -26.70 58.85 -7.77
N GLU A 139 -26.53 59.78 -8.71
CA GLU A 139 -25.77 59.54 -9.95
C GLU A 139 -24.29 59.26 -9.66
N GLN A 140 -23.67 59.98 -8.73
CA GLN A 140 -22.30 59.70 -8.27
C GLN A 140 -22.20 58.29 -7.68
N ILE A 141 -23.12 57.91 -6.78
CA ILE A 141 -23.16 56.58 -6.15
C ILE A 141 -23.34 55.49 -7.22
N ALA A 142 -24.22 55.71 -8.19
CA ALA A 142 -24.43 54.78 -9.30
C ALA A 142 -23.17 54.63 -10.17
N ALA A 143 -22.46 55.72 -10.45
CA ALA A 143 -21.20 55.69 -11.19
C ALA A 143 -20.07 54.99 -10.39
N GLU A 144 -20.05 55.14 -9.06
CA GLU A 144 -19.12 54.45 -8.18
C GLU A 144 -19.38 52.94 -8.18
N ALA A 145 -20.65 52.53 -8.10
CA ALA A 145 -21.04 51.13 -8.22
C ALA A 145 -20.68 50.54 -9.59
N ALA A 146 -20.88 51.30 -10.68
CA ALA A 146 -20.51 50.88 -12.03
C ALA A 146 -18.98 50.71 -12.17
N LEU A 147 -18.19 51.60 -11.54
CA LEU A 147 -16.73 51.44 -11.49
C LEU A 147 -16.32 50.19 -10.72
N ALA A 148 -16.93 49.94 -9.56
CA ALA A 148 -16.66 48.73 -8.77
C ALA A 148 -16.96 47.45 -9.59
N GLN A 149 -18.08 47.43 -10.32
CA GLN A 149 -18.43 46.34 -11.22
C GLN A 149 -17.41 46.14 -12.35
N ALA A 150 -16.97 47.23 -12.99
CA ALA A 150 -15.95 47.16 -14.05
C ALA A 150 -14.62 46.63 -13.51
N LYS A 151 -14.20 47.06 -12.32
CA LYS A 151 -12.98 46.56 -11.65
C LYS A 151 -13.07 45.07 -11.34
N ALA A 152 -14.23 44.59 -10.90
CA ALA A 152 -14.45 43.16 -10.67
C ALA A 152 -14.32 42.35 -11.98
N GLN A 153 -14.83 42.88 -13.10
CA GLN A 153 -14.67 42.25 -14.41
C GLN A 153 -13.20 42.22 -14.88
N GLU A 154 -12.43 43.28 -14.62
CA GLU A 154 -10.98 43.30 -14.89
C GLU A 154 -10.24 42.22 -14.11
N VAL A 155 -10.55 42.05 -12.82
CA VAL A 155 -9.96 41.00 -11.97
C VAL A 155 -10.27 39.61 -12.52
N ASN A 156 -11.52 39.35 -12.92
CA ASN A 156 -11.91 38.08 -13.52
C ASN A 156 -11.13 37.81 -14.82
N ALA A 157 -11.06 38.78 -15.73
CA ALA A 157 -10.32 38.63 -16.98
C ALA A 157 -8.80 38.42 -16.75
N ARG A 158 -8.24 39.04 -15.70
CA ARG A 158 -6.85 38.82 -15.29
C ARG A 158 -6.63 37.41 -14.74
N ASN A 159 -7.57 36.89 -13.96
CA ASN A 159 -7.52 35.52 -13.44
C ASN A 159 -7.61 34.51 -14.57
N ASP A 160 -8.57 34.68 -15.49
CA ASP A 160 -8.72 33.82 -16.65
C ASP A 160 -7.45 33.79 -17.51
N LEU A 161 -6.82 34.95 -17.74
CA LEU A 161 -5.53 35.01 -18.40
C LEU A 161 -4.44 34.28 -17.60
N SER A 162 -4.40 34.42 -16.28
CA SER A 162 -3.40 33.70 -15.46
C SER A 162 -3.56 32.18 -15.54
N TYR A 163 -4.79 31.68 -15.70
CA TYR A 163 -5.11 30.26 -15.84
C TYR A 163 -4.72 29.67 -17.20
N THR A 164 -4.38 30.51 -18.19
CA THR A 164 -3.79 30.04 -19.44
C THR A 164 -2.38 29.49 -19.24
N GLU A 165 -1.67 29.95 -18.21
CA GLU A 165 -0.40 29.37 -17.77
C GLU A 165 -0.70 28.32 -16.70
N VAL A 166 -0.77 27.06 -17.12
CA VAL A 166 -1.04 25.96 -16.19
C VAL A 166 0.23 25.65 -15.41
N LYS A 167 0.22 25.92 -14.11
CA LYS A 167 1.37 25.79 -13.21
C LYS A 167 1.24 24.59 -12.27
N SER A 168 2.36 24.02 -11.87
CA SER A 168 2.36 22.96 -10.85
C SER A 168 2.01 23.54 -9.46
N PRO A 169 1.05 22.96 -8.72
CA PRO A 169 0.75 23.37 -7.34
C PRO A 169 1.72 22.77 -6.31
N VAL A 170 2.52 21.78 -6.71
CA VAL A 170 3.41 20.98 -5.85
C VAL A 170 4.75 20.72 -6.52
N ASP A 171 5.76 20.38 -5.73
CA ASP A 171 7.00 19.80 -6.23
C ASP A 171 6.79 18.30 -6.48
N GLY A 172 7.44 17.74 -7.49
CA GLY A 172 7.32 16.30 -7.78
C GLY A 172 7.85 15.92 -9.16
N VAL A 173 7.45 14.75 -9.65
CA VAL A 173 7.81 14.22 -10.96
C VAL A 173 6.57 14.20 -11.85
N ALA A 174 6.71 14.73 -13.07
CA ALA A 174 5.65 14.75 -14.07
C ALA A 174 5.42 13.36 -14.68
N SER A 175 4.15 12.96 -14.82
CA SER A 175 3.75 11.76 -15.54
C SER A 175 3.90 11.89 -17.07
N MET A 176 3.44 10.87 -17.78
CA MET A 176 3.19 10.97 -19.22
C MET A 176 2.14 12.03 -19.52
N ILE A 177 2.23 12.64 -20.70
CA ILE A 177 1.40 13.74 -21.16
C ILE A 177 0.48 13.24 -22.29
N PRO A 178 -0.83 13.05 -22.02
CA PRO A 178 -1.76 12.51 -23.01
C PRO A 178 -2.12 13.52 -24.11
N TYR A 179 -2.10 14.83 -23.81
CA TYR A 179 -2.47 15.89 -24.75
C TYR A 179 -1.23 16.60 -25.31
N ARG A 180 -1.12 16.67 -26.63
CA ARG A 180 0.01 17.31 -27.32
C ARG A 180 -0.35 18.74 -27.76
N VAL A 181 0.66 19.51 -28.16
CA VAL A 181 0.47 20.85 -28.75
C VAL A 181 -0.53 20.78 -29.91
N GLY A 182 -1.48 21.71 -29.93
CA GLY A 182 -2.61 21.73 -30.88
C GLY A 182 -3.88 21.05 -30.37
N ALA A 183 -3.84 20.31 -29.25
CA ALA A 183 -5.04 19.74 -28.64
C ALA A 183 -5.91 20.82 -28.00
N LEU A 184 -7.23 20.71 -28.19
CA LEU A 184 -8.23 21.51 -27.49
C LEU A 184 -8.53 20.90 -26.12
N VAL A 185 -8.40 21.70 -25.06
CA VAL A 185 -8.65 21.27 -23.67
C VAL A 185 -9.60 22.24 -22.96
N ASN A 186 -10.24 21.78 -21.89
CA ASN A 186 -11.14 22.56 -21.05
C ASN A 186 -11.26 21.95 -19.65
N SER A 187 -11.97 22.61 -18.73
CA SER A 187 -12.10 22.19 -17.32
C SER A 187 -12.86 20.88 -17.10
N SER A 188 -13.53 20.36 -18.14
CA SER A 188 -14.34 19.13 -18.09
C SER A 188 -13.65 17.93 -18.74
N ILE A 189 -12.38 18.02 -19.13
CA ILE A 189 -11.64 16.86 -19.65
C ILE A 189 -11.59 15.75 -18.61
N THR A 190 -11.75 14.49 -19.05
CA THR A 190 -11.73 13.32 -18.15
C THR A 190 -10.30 12.97 -17.73
N GLU A 191 -9.36 12.96 -18.66
CA GLU A 191 -7.95 12.70 -18.38
C GLU A 191 -7.24 14.02 -18.04
N PRO A 192 -6.39 14.09 -17.00
CA PRO A 192 -5.65 15.30 -16.68
C PRO A 192 -4.57 15.61 -17.74
N LEU A 193 -4.09 16.85 -17.79
CA LEU A 193 -2.99 17.25 -18.69
C LEU A 193 -1.68 16.54 -18.34
N VAL A 194 -1.45 16.42 -17.03
CA VAL A 194 -0.33 15.69 -16.44
C VAL A 194 -0.67 15.42 -14.99
N THR A 195 -0.06 14.39 -14.40
CA THR A 195 -0.09 14.17 -12.96
C THR A 195 1.29 14.46 -12.41
N VAL A 196 1.37 15.19 -11.30
CA VAL A 196 2.62 15.46 -10.59
C VAL A 196 2.60 14.68 -9.28
N SER A 197 3.58 13.78 -9.13
CA SER A 197 3.71 12.92 -7.94
C SER A 197 4.93 13.34 -7.11
N ASP A 198 4.72 13.64 -5.83
CA ASP A 198 5.80 13.74 -4.84
C ASP A 198 6.10 12.34 -4.32
N ASP A 199 7.17 11.74 -4.87
CA ASP A 199 7.62 10.39 -4.53
C ASP A 199 8.76 10.39 -3.50
N SER A 200 9.08 11.52 -2.85
CA SER A 200 10.15 11.58 -1.82
C SER A 200 9.89 10.64 -0.63
N GLU A 201 8.61 10.46 -0.30
CA GLU A 201 8.10 9.43 0.58
C GLU A 201 7.01 8.66 -0.16
N VAL A 202 6.94 7.36 0.11
CA VAL A 202 5.95 6.48 -0.50
C VAL A 202 5.12 5.81 0.58
N TYR A 203 3.81 5.84 0.37
CA TYR A 203 2.81 5.17 1.18
C TYR A 203 2.48 3.82 0.57
N ALA A 204 2.70 2.76 1.34
CA ALA A 204 2.24 1.42 1.02
C ALA A 204 0.89 1.17 1.71
N TYR A 205 -0.16 1.03 0.92
CA TYR A 205 -1.49 0.68 1.39
C TYR A 205 -1.69 -0.83 1.26
N PHE A 206 -1.94 -1.50 2.38
CA PHE A 206 -2.15 -2.94 2.44
C PHE A 206 -3.29 -3.24 3.41
N SER A 207 -3.85 -4.45 3.34
CA SER A 207 -5.01 -4.81 4.15
C SER A 207 -4.75 -6.05 5.00
N MET A 208 -5.29 -6.05 6.22
CA MET A 208 -5.31 -7.18 7.14
C MET A 208 -6.76 -7.60 7.41
N THR A 209 -6.99 -8.86 7.75
CA THR A 209 -8.33 -9.33 8.10
C THR A 209 -8.74 -8.84 9.50
N GLU A 210 -10.05 -8.78 9.75
CA GLU A 210 -10.58 -8.39 11.06
C GLU A 210 -10.03 -9.26 12.20
N ASN A 211 -9.94 -10.57 12.00
CA ASN A 211 -9.38 -11.49 12.99
C ASN A 211 -7.93 -11.14 13.37
N GLN A 212 -7.08 -10.84 12.38
CA GLN A 212 -5.69 -10.46 12.64
C GLN A 212 -5.62 -9.17 13.46
N ILE A 213 -6.45 -8.18 13.12
CA ILE A 213 -6.52 -6.92 13.87
C ILE A 213 -7.06 -7.15 15.28
N LEU A 214 -8.04 -8.04 15.46
CA LEU A 214 -8.57 -8.42 16.76
C LEU A 214 -7.49 -9.06 17.64
N ASP A 215 -6.68 -9.97 17.09
CA ASP A 215 -5.56 -10.59 17.79
C ASP A 215 -4.55 -9.52 18.27
N PHE A 216 -4.22 -8.56 17.41
CA PHE A 216 -3.39 -7.41 17.77
C PHE A 216 -4.01 -6.56 18.90
N VAL A 217 -5.31 -6.28 18.83
CA VAL A 217 -6.02 -5.50 19.85
C VAL A 217 -6.09 -6.26 21.18
N GLN A 218 -6.31 -7.58 21.17
CA GLN A 218 -6.30 -8.41 22.37
C GLN A 218 -4.91 -8.44 23.02
N GLN A 219 -3.84 -8.48 22.21
CA GLN A 219 -2.46 -8.49 22.69
C GLN A 219 -2.01 -7.14 23.30
N TYR A 220 -2.39 -6.01 22.69
CA TYR A 220 -1.90 -4.68 23.08
C TYR A 220 -2.96 -3.79 23.78
N GLY A 221 -4.19 -4.28 23.90
CA GLY A 221 -5.33 -3.64 24.56
C GLY A 221 -6.08 -2.61 23.73
N SER A 222 -5.45 -1.98 22.73
CA SER A 222 -6.11 -1.08 21.79
C SER A 222 -5.41 -1.04 20.44
N LEU A 223 -6.15 -0.66 19.39
CA LEU A 223 -5.61 -0.56 18.02
C LEU A 223 -4.46 0.45 17.94
N LYS A 224 -4.59 1.59 18.63
CA LYS A 224 -3.53 2.61 18.69
C LYS A 224 -2.25 2.07 19.31
N LYS A 225 -2.35 1.35 20.43
CA LYS A 225 -1.19 0.74 21.09
C LYS A 225 -0.58 -0.36 20.24
N ALA A 226 -1.39 -1.15 19.54
CA ALA A 226 -0.91 -2.16 18.62
C ALA A 226 -0.04 -1.56 17.51
N ILE A 227 -0.44 -0.43 16.91
CA ILE A 227 0.36 0.29 15.90
C ILE A 227 1.66 0.84 16.49
N GLU A 228 1.59 1.42 17.68
CA GLU A 228 2.78 1.99 18.34
C GLU A 228 3.82 0.92 18.70
N HIS A 229 3.38 -0.31 18.96
CA HIS A 229 4.24 -1.46 19.26
C HIS A 229 4.54 -2.35 18.04
N LEU A 230 3.95 -2.06 16.88
CA LEU A 230 4.33 -2.74 15.64
C LEU A 230 5.75 -2.34 15.29
N ASP A 231 6.61 -3.36 15.17
CA ASP A 231 7.96 -3.19 14.69
C ASP A 231 7.97 -2.59 13.28
N LYS A 232 9.13 -2.06 12.89
CA LYS A 232 9.31 -1.55 11.53
C LYS A 232 9.02 -2.66 10.50
N VAL A 233 8.34 -2.29 9.44
CA VAL A 233 7.92 -3.21 8.37
C VAL A 233 8.92 -3.20 7.22
N GLU A 234 9.09 -4.34 6.58
CA GLU A 234 9.88 -4.46 5.36
C GLU A 234 8.97 -4.30 4.13
N LEU A 235 9.52 -3.84 3.01
CA LEU A 235 8.83 -3.85 1.73
C LEU A 235 9.59 -4.76 0.77
N THR A 236 8.92 -5.80 0.26
CA THR A 236 9.41 -6.57 -0.87
C THR A 236 8.86 -5.92 -2.14
N MET A 237 9.76 -5.46 -3.01
CA MET A 237 9.39 -4.83 -4.28
C MET A 237 8.87 -5.87 -5.28
N SER A 238 8.24 -5.41 -6.35
CA SER A 238 7.67 -6.26 -7.42
C SER A 238 8.69 -7.22 -8.08
N ASN A 239 9.99 -6.91 -8.02
CA ASN A 239 11.06 -7.79 -8.50
C ASN A 239 11.51 -8.86 -7.47
N GLY A 240 10.82 -8.98 -6.34
CA GLY A 240 11.11 -9.93 -5.26
C GLY A 240 12.25 -9.53 -4.33
N LYS A 241 12.92 -8.39 -4.57
CA LYS A 241 13.98 -7.89 -3.68
C LYS A 241 13.40 -7.03 -2.56
N THR A 242 13.99 -7.14 -1.38
CA THR A 242 13.67 -6.27 -0.24
C THR A 242 14.18 -4.86 -0.48
N TYR A 243 13.35 -3.86 -0.20
CA TYR A 243 13.71 -2.46 -0.21
C TYR A 243 14.65 -2.13 0.95
N SER A 244 15.64 -1.28 0.71
CA SER A 244 16.71 -1.00 1.68
C SER A 244 16.23 -0.29 2.94
N SER A 245 15.22 0.57 2.81
CA SER A 245 14.66 1.31 3.93
C SER A 245 13.49 0.56 4.55
N LEU A 246 13.50 0.45 5.88
CA LEU A 246 12.36 -0.05 6.64
C LEU A 246 11.28 1.03 6.75
N GLY A 247 10.02 0.60 6.70
CA GLY A 247 8.86 1.46 6.84
C GLY A 247 8.24 1.41 8.24
N LYS A 248 7.29 2.30 8.49
CA LYS A 248 6.50 2.34 9.72
C LYS A 248 5.03 2.41 9.38
N VAL A 249 4.21 1.58 10.03
CA VAL A 249 2.75 1.71 9.97
C VAL A 249 2.35 2.97 10.74
N ASP A 250 1.70 3.91 10.06
CA ASP A 250 1.36 5.22 10.62
C ASP A 250 -0.16 5.48 10.65
N ALA A 251 -0.94 4.73 9.88
CA ALA A 251 -2.39 4.84 9.85
C ALA A 251 -3.06 3.48 9.69
N ILE A 252 -4.22 3.35 10.32
CA ILE A 252 -5.17 2.27 10.12
C ILE A 252 -6.54 2.89 9.86
N SER A 253 -7.26 2.35 8.89
CA SER A 253 -8.63 2.72 8.59
C SER A 253 -9.54 2.47 9.78
N GLY A 254 -10.40 3.44 10.11
CA GLY A 254 -11.45 3.26 11.13
C GLY A 254 -12.64 2.46 10.62
N THR A 255 -12.69 2.15 9.32
CA THR A 255 -13.76 1.39 8.68
C THR A 255 -13.23 0.08 8.13
N ILE A 256 -14.03 -0.97 8.30
CA ILE A 256 -13.85 -2.27 7.64
C ILE A 256 -14.50 -2.19 6.26
N ASP A 257 -13.85 -2.74 5.25
CA ASP A 257 -14.45 -2.90 3.94
C ASP A 257 -15.51 -4.03 4.00
N GLU A 258 -16.79 -3.68 3.81
CA GLU A 258 -17.91 -4.63 3.96
C GLU A 258 -17.88 -5.79 2.95
N GLY A 259 -17.24 -5.59 1.79
CA GLY A 259 -17.14 -6.62 0.75
C GLY A 259 -16.06 -7.66 1.04
N THR A 260 -14.98 -7.26 1.71
CA THR A 260 -13.80 -8.10 1.94
C THR A 260 -13.57 -8.48 3.42
N GLY A 261 -14.23 -7.81 4.36
CA GLY A 261 -13.99 -7.96 5.80
C GLY A 261 -12.57 -7.54 6.22
N ALA A 262 -11.91 -6.71 5.41
CA ALA A 262 -10.53 -6.30 5.61
C ALA A 262 -10.43 -4.85 6.09
N ILE A 263 -9.42 -4.59 6.92
CA ILE A 263 -9.07 -3.25 7.40
C ILE A 263 -7.85 -2.80 6.62
N SER A 264 -7.91 -1.59 6.05
CA SER A 264 -6.79 -0.98 5.33
C SER A 264 -5.81 -0.33 6.30
N LEU A 265 -4.51 -0.54 6.07
CA LEU A 265 -3.40 0.04 6.80
C LEU A 265 -2.51 0.81 5.83
N ARG A 266 -1.78 1.81 6.36
CA ARG A 266 -0.77 2.56 5.63
C ARG A 266 0.57 2.46 6.35
N ALA A 267 1.59 2.08 5.59
CA ALA A 267 2.98 2.18 6.01
C ALA A 267 3.71 3.24 5.17
N VAL A 268 4.59 4.01 5.82
CA VAL A 268 5.39 5.06 5.19
C VAL A 268 6.82 4.56 5.03
N PHE A 269 7.36 4.73 3.82
CA PHE A 269 8.75 4.42 3.46
C PHE A 269 9.42 5.67 2.89
N SER A 270 10.60 6.02 3.39
CA SER A 270 11.44 7.08 2.80
C SER A 270 12.00 6.60 1.46
N ASN A 271 11.97 7.45 0.44
CA ASN A 271 12.36 7.11 -0.93
C ASN A 271 13.32 8.17 -1.54
N PRO A 272 14.51 8.37 -0.94
CA PRO A 272 15.43 9.43 -1.35
C PRO A 272 15.94 9.26 -2.79
N ASP A 273 16.12 8.01 -3.22
CA ASP A 273 16.62 7.66 -4.56
C ASP A 273 15.51 7.58 -5.62
N GLN A 274 14.26 7.85 -5.24
CA GLN A 274 13.09 7.80 -6.13
C GLN A 274 12.90 6.46 -6.87
N PHE A 275 13.32 5.35 -6.25
CA PHE A 275 13.14 4.00 -6.79
C PHE A 275 11.68 3.57 -6.80
N LEU A 276 10.97 3.88 -5.70
CA LEU A 276 9.54 3.62 -5.59
C LEU A 276 8.80 4.74 -6.32
N ARG A 277 7.76 4.38 -7.09
CA ARG A 277 6.94 5.35 -7.82
C ARG A 277 5.48 5.17 -7.48
N ASN A 278 4.72 6.26 -7.56
CA ASN A 278 3.27 6.21 -7.45
C ASN A 278 2.66 5.21 -8.46
N GLY A 279 1.71 4.39 -8.00
CA GLY A 279 1.08 3.35 -8.81
C GLY A 279 1.86 2.02 -8.84
N GLY A 280 3.01 1.95 -8.19
CA GLY A 280 3.73 0.69 -8.00
C GLY A 280 2.99 -0.31 -7.10
N SER A 281 3.51 -1.54 -7.06
CA SER A 281 3.02 -2.59 -6.18
C SER A 281 4.20 -3.25 -5.44
N GLY A 282 3.89 -3.85 -4.30
CA GLY A 282 4.85 -4.61 -3.52
C GLY A 282 4.16 -5.46 -2.47
N THR A 283 4.94 -6.06 -1.60
CA THR A 283 4.45 -6.82 -0.45
C THR A 283 5.04 -6.23 0.81
N VAL A 284 4.18 -5.67 1.68
CA VAL A 284 4.59 -5.24 3.01
C VAL A 284 4.72 -6.48 3.89
N VAL A 285 5.91 -6.68 4.44
CA VAL A 285 6.19 -7.80 5.34
C VAL A 285 6.15 -7.27 6.77
N VAL A 286 5.17 -7.76 7.52
CA VAL A 286 4.95 -7.37 8.91
C VAL A 286 5.53 -8.46 9.81
N PRO A 287 6.53 -8.13 10.65
CA PRO A 287 7.03 -9.04 11.67
C PRO A 287 6.08 -9.07 12.88
N THR A 288 5.70 -10.27 13.32
CA THR A 288 4.90 -10.48 14.53
C THR A 288 5.60 -11.48 15.45
N VAL A 289 5.80 -11.11 16.70
CA VAL A 289 6.37 -12.03 17.71
C VAL A 289 5.29 -12.96 18.22
N LYS A 290 5.38 -14.25 17.89
CA LYS A 290 4.55 -15.31 18.49
C LYS A 290 5.30 -15.86 19.70
N LYS A 291 4.80 -15.55 20.90
CA LYS A 291 5.40 -16.00 22.16
C LYS A 291 4.99 -17.42 22.50
N GLN A 292 5.87 -18.13 23.21
CA GLN A 292 5.60 -19.48 23.73
C GLN A 292 5.15 -20.51 22.67
N CYS A 293 5.62 -20.35 21.44
CA CYS A 293 5.29 -21.26 20.35
C CYS A 293 6.22 -22.49 20.35
N ILE A 294 5.73 -23.60 19.84
CA ILE A 294 6.52 -24.82 19.63
C ILE A 294 7.05 -24.79 18.20
N ILE A 295 8.37 -24.92 18.04
CA ILE A 295 9.04 -24.96 16.74
C ILE A 295 9.57 -26.37 16.52
N ILE A 296 9.27 -26.94 15.36
CA ILE A 296 9.78 -28.26 14.97
C ILE A 296 10.40 -28.19 13.57
N PRO A 297 11.49 -28.93 13.30
CA PRO A 297 12.04 -29.06 11.95
C PRO A 297 11.01 -29.72 11.02
N GLN A 298 10.93 -29.29 9.76
CA GLN A 298 10.07 -29.96 8.77
C GLN A 298 10.48 -31.43 8.57
N ALA A 299 11.78 -31.74 8.72
CA ALA A 299 12.33 -33.09 8.65
C ALA A 299 11.82 -34.04 9.76
N ALA A 300 11.25 -33.49 10.84
CA ALA A 300 10.61 -34.23 11.94
C ALA A 300 9.16 -34.63 11.62
N THR A 301 8.64 -34.21 10.46
CA THR A 301 7.25 -34.44 10.06
C THR A 301 7.15 -35.32 8.83
N TYR A 302 5.98 -35.91 8.63
CA TYR A 302 5.60 -36.55 7.36
C TYR A 302 4.16 -36.19 7.02
N GLU A 303 3.85 -36.21 5.73
CA GLU A 303 2.53 -35.86 5.23
C GLU A 303 1.77 -37.11 4.79
N LEU A 304 0.52 -37.24 5.25
CA LEU A 304 -0.37 -38.32 4.86
C LEU A 304 -1.76 -37.74 4.60
N GLN A 305 -2.29 -37.97 3.40
CA GLN A 305 -3.62 -37.47 2.98
C GLN A 305 -3.81 -35.96 3.25
N ASN A 306 -2.79 -35.15 2.94
CA ASN A 306 -2.82 -33.69 3.08
C ASN A 306 -2.89 -33.19 4.54
N ARG A 307 -2.51 -34.03 5.51
CA ARG A 307 -2.33 -33.70 6.93
C ARG A 307 -0.89 -33.99 7.35
N ILE A 308 -0.37 -33.19 8.27
CA ILE A 308 1.00 -33.29 8.76
C ILE A 308 0.98 -34.07 10.08
N PHE A 309 1.90 -35.02 10.20
CA PHE A 309 2.05 -35.88 11.35
C PHE A 309 3.47 -35.85 11.88
N VAL A 310 3.60 -36.11 13.19
CA VAL A 310 4.86 -36.34 13.88
C VAL A 310 4.80 -37.68 14.60
N TYR A 311 5.96 -38.27 14.85
CA TYR A 311 6.07 -39.43 15.73
C TYR A 311 6.49 -38.97 17.13
N LYS A 312 5.58 -39.10 18.09
CA LYS A 312 5.85 -38.94 19.52
C LYS A 312 6.47 -40.23 20.07
N VAL A 313 7.41 -40.11 20.99
CA VAL A 313 7.99 -41.25 21.70
C VAL A 313 7.24 -41.44 23.02
N VAL A 314 6.38 -42.46 23.08
CA VAL A 314 5.61 -42.82 24.27
C VAL A 314 5.98 -44.25 24.65
N ASP A 315 6.38 -44.49 25.90
CA ASP A 315 6.84 -45.81 26.39
C ASP A 315 7.93 -46.45 25.50
N SER A 316 8.88 -45.63 25.01
CA SER A 316 9.95 -46.03 24.07
C SER A 316 9.46 -46.54 22.72
N LYS A 317 8.21 -46.23 22.33
CA LYS A 317 7.64 -46.57 21.02
C LYS A 317 7.22 -45.33 20.25
N ALA A 318 7.33 -45.38 18.93
CA ALA A 318 6.85 -44.34 18.03
C ALA A 318 5.32 -44.39 17.95
N GLN A 319 4.66 -43.30 18.33
CA GLN A 319 3.22 -43.11 18.19
C GLN A 319 2.95 -41.92 17.26
N SER A 320 2.23 -42.15 16.17
CA SER A 320 1.82 -41.11 15.24
C SER A 320 0.81 -40.18 15.89
N ALA A 321 1.08 -38.88 15.81
CA ALA A 321 0.17 -37.84 16.24
C ALA A 321 -0.03 -36.83 15.09
N PRO A 322 -1.28 -36.49 14.73
CA PRO A 322 -1.54 -35.38 13.82
C PRO A 322 -1.14 -34.07 14.48
N VAL A 323 -0.59 -33.15 13.70
CA VAL A 323 -0.25 -31.80 14.15
C VAL A 323 -0.78 -30.76 13.18
N GLU A 324 -1.30 -29.67 13.73
CA GLU A 324 -1.59 -28.47 12.96
C GLU A 324 -0.37 -27.57 13.00
N VAL A 325 0.10 -27.13 11.84
CA VAL A 325 1.33 -26.35 11.72
C VAL A 325 1.16 -25.15 10.81
N PHE A 326 1.77 -24.04 11.21
CA PHE A 326 2.03 -22.88 10.39
C PHE A 326 3.39 -23.01 9.71
N ARG A 327 3.42 -22.98 8.39
CA ARG A 327 4.66 -23.06 7.60
C ARG A 327 5.43 -21.75 7.68
N LEU A 328 6.66 -21.82 8.17
CA LEU A 328 7.61 -20.71 8.08
C LEU A 328 8.19 -20.65 6.66
N ASN A 329 8.32 -19.44 6.12
CA ASN A 329 8.93 -19.20 4.80
C ASN A 329 10.46 -19.42 4.78
N ASN A 330 11.05 -19.97 5.85
CA ASN A 330 12.48 -20.31 5.91
C ASN A 330 12.79 -21.69 5.30
N GLY A 331 11.77 -22.51 5.00
CA GLY A 331 11.93 -23.81 4.34
C GLY A 331 12.49 -24.92 5.22
N THR A 332 12.72 -24.68 6.51
CA THR A 332 13.37 -25.63 7.43
C THR A 332 12.52 -25.98 8.63
N GLU A 333 11.60 -25.12 9.03
CA GLU A 333 10.86 -25.26 10.28
C GLU A 333 9.34 -25.07 10.11
N TYR A 334 8.60 -25.59 11.08
CA TYR A 334 7.17 -25.41 11.30
C TYR A 334 6.94 -24.82 12.70
N VAL A 335 5.95 -23.93 12.81
CA VAL A 335 5.40 -23.55 14.11
C VAL A 335 4.15 -24.39 14.36
N VAL A 336 4.12 -25.14 15.45
CA VAL A 336 2.99 -25.99 15.80
C VAL A 336 1.89 -25.14 16.43
N GLU A 337 0.68 -25.26 15.90
CA GLU A 337 -0.53 -24.58 16.39
C GLU A 337 -1.34 -25.48 17.32
N ASP A 338 -1.41 -26.78 17.02
CA ASP A 338 -2.05 -27.79 17.86
C ASP A 338 -1.42 -29.19 17.70
N GLY A 339 -1.57 -30.04 18.71
CA GLY A 339 -1.17 -31.46 18.69
C GLY A 339 0.13 -31.81 19.44
N LEU A 340 0.89 -30.84 19.93
CA LEU A 340 2.10 -31.04 20.74
C LEU A 340 2.13 -30.16 21.98
N ALA A 341 2.74 -30.66 23.05
CA ALA A 341 2.93 -29.94 24.29
C ALA A 341 4.43 -29.83 24.67
N PRO A 342 4.85 -28.79 25.42
CA PRO A 342 6.21 -28.70 25.94
C PRO A 342 6.54 -29.91 26.81
N GLY A 343 7.71 -30.50 26.58
CA GLY A 343 8.15 -31.75 27.23
C GLY A 343 7.85 -33.02 26.45
N ASP A 344 7.03 -32.97 25.39
CA ASP A 344 6.89 -34.10 24.46
C ASP A 344 8.24 -34.43 23.80
N VAL A 345 8.50 -35.71 23.55
CA VAL A 345 9.69 -36.16 22.80
C VAL A 345 9.23 -36.62 21.42
N ILE A 346 9.78 -36.03 20.38
CA ILE A 346 9.48 -36.39 18.99
C ILE A 346 10.73 -36.90 18.26
N ILE A 347 10.54 -37.58 17.14
CA ILE A 347 11.63 -37.95 16.23
C ILE A 347 12.04 -36.71 15.44
N ALA A 348 13.31 -36.32 15.52
CA ALA A 348 13.82 -35.06 14.95
C ALA A 348 14.08 -35.12 13.44
N GLU A 349 14.43 -36.29 12.93
CA GLU A 349 14.79 -36.52 11.53
C GLU A 349 14.29 -37.89 11.06
N GLY A 350 13.88 -37.99 9.80
CA GLY A 350 13.53 -39.27 9.18
C GLY A 350 12.15 -39.81 9.57
N ALA A 351 11.24 -38.95 10.03
CA ALA A 351 9.89 -39.34 10.43
C ALA A 351 9.15 -40.14 9.33
N GLY A 352 9.35 -39.83 8.04
CA GLY A 352 8.75 -40.58 6.93
C GLY A 352 9.23 -42.03 6.76
N LEU A 353 10.31 -42.44 7.45
CA LEU A 353 10.87 -43.79 7.38
C LEU A 353 10.41 -44.68 8.57
N VAL A 354 9.76 -44.08 9.57
CA VAL A 354 9.36 -44.74 10.81
C VAL A 354 7.95 -45.32 10.65
N ARG A 355 7.70 -46.49 11.26
CA ARG A 355 6.36 -47.09 11.32
C ARG A 355 5.79 -46.97 12.73
N GLU A 356 4.47 -46.92 12.81
CA GLU A 356 3.73 -46.95 14.09
C GLU A 356 4.19 -48.14 14.95
N GLY A 357 4.45 -47.88 16.24
CA GLY A 357 4.85 -48.90 17.22
C GLY A 357 6.32 -49.33 17.18
N THR A 358 7.15 -48.73 16.31
CA THR A 358 8.60 -49.00 16.26
C THR A 358 9.25 -48.65 17.61
N VAL A 359 10.05 -49.55 18.18
CA VAL A 359 10.80 -49.31 19.41
C VAL A 359 11.96 -48.36 19.12
N ILE A 360 12.07 -47.28 19.87
CA ILE A 360 13.09 -46.24 19.69
C ILE A 360 14.04 -46.25 20.88
N LYS A 361 15.32 -46.51 20.61
CA LYS A 361 16.40 -46.14 21.53
C LYS A 361 16.75 -44.68 21.26
N SER A 362 16.44 -43.81 22.21
CA SER A 362 16.71 -42.39 22.10
C SER A 362 18.21 -42.10 22.23
N GLU A 363 18.79 -41.50 21.21
CA GLU A 363 20.00 -40.71 21.37
C GLU A 363 19.57 -39.23 21.45
N PRO A 364 19.71 -38.58 22.62
CA PRO A 364 19.33 -37.18 22.76
C PRO A 364 20.25 -36.33 21.88
N THR A 365 19.66 -35.52 21.01
CA THR A 365 20.39 -34.57 20.18
C THR A 365 21.06 -33.53 21.09
N LYS A 366 22.39 -33.42 21.06
CA LYS A 366 23.12 -32.29 21.67
C LYS A 366 22.89 -31.04 20.82
N GLU A 367 22.69 -29.92 21.53
CA GLU A 367 22.38 -28.57 21.02
C GLU A 367 23.10 -28.15 19.73
#